data_AF-A0A6B2FWH1-F1
#
_entry.id   AF-A0A6B2FWH1-F1
#
_cell.length_a   1.000
_cell.length_b   1.000
_cell.length_c   1.000
_cell.angle_alpha   90.00
_cell.angle_beta   90.00
_cell.angle_gamma   90.00
#
_symmetry.space_group_name_H-M   'P 1'
#
loop_
_entity.id
_entity.type
_entity.pdbx_description
1 polymer ?
#
loop_
_entity_poly.entity_id
_entity_poly.type
_entity_poly.pdbx_seq_one_letter_code
_entity_poly.pdbx_strand_id
1 'polypeptide(L)'
;MFPGVGIVGIDDSSTHYIKKLQENCFKINGICGPNTLDLRRIAEDFEINFVTSKVEDLLVHNEINLIVFMPTASNMAEHVCKALTVAGKHVICCHKFAVSSKYAQEMYEASLKYPTLLSVIENPIRFSKNFITTKNLLLKNTIGQVK
;
A
#
# COMPACT_ATOMS: atom_id res chain seq x y z
N MET A 1 8.28 -18.08 1.82
CA MET A 1 9.01 -16.84 2.16
C MET A 1 8.03 -15.69 1.96
N PHE A 2 7.91 -14.75 2.91
CA PHE A 2 7.03 -13.59 2.74
C PHE A 2 7.54 -12.71 1.58
N PRO A 3 6.65 -12.06 0.80
CA PRO A 3 7.07 -11.20 -0.29
C PRO A 3 7.91 -10.03 0.22
N GLY A 4 8.96 -9.65 -0.51
CA GLY A 4 9.67 -8.43 -0.22
C GLY A 4 8.83 -7.21 -0.57
N VAL A 5 8.90 -6.17 0.27
CA VAL A 5 8.00 -5.01 0.20
C VAL A 5 8.78 -3.76 -0.21
N GLY A 6 8.22 -3.03 -1.18
CA GLY A 6 8.62 -1.67 -1.54
C GLY A 6 7.59 -0.67 -1.03
N ILE A 7 8.02 0.47 -0.50
CA ILE A 7 7.10 1.53 -0.02
C ILE A 7 7.32 2.80 -0.83
N VAL A 8 6.25 3.38 -1.35
CA VAL A 8 6.24 4.62 -2.12
C VAL A 8 5.53 5.69 -1.33
N GLY A 9 6.22 6.82 -1.12
CA GLY A 9 5.72 7.90 -0.27
C GLY A 9 6.05 7.63 1.19
N ILE A 10 6.97 8.40 1.75
CA ILE A 10 7.37 8.28 3.15
C ILE A 10 6.92 9.54 3.87
N ASP A 11 6.10 9.33 4.89
CA ASP A 11 5.62 10.32 5.85
C ASP A 11 5.70 9.76 7.28
N ASP A 12 5.32 10.54 8.29
CA ASP A 12 5.37 10.07 9.68
C ASP A 12 4.53 8.80 9.90
N SER A 13 3.42 8.63 9.17
CA SER A 13 2.54 7.47 9.28
C SER A 13 3.16 6.20 8.67
N SER A 14 4.01 6.35 7.66
CA SER A 14 4.71 5.25 7.00
C SER A 14 5.65 4.49 7.94
N THR A 15 6.23 5.15 8.94
CA THR A 15 7.12 4.51 9.94
C THR A 15 6.37 3.48 10.80
N HIS A 16 5.14 3.80 11.21
CA HIS A 16 4.28 2.86 11.92
C HIS A 16 3.96 1.64 11.05
N TYR A 17 3.72 1.87 9.76
CA TYR A 17 3.44 0.81 8.79
C TYR A 17 4.64 -0.11 8.56
N ILE A 18 5.84 0.47 8.35
CA ILE A 18 7.11 -0.26 8.22
C ILE A 18 7.33 -1.16 9.43
N LYS A 19 7.21 -0.58 10.64
CA LYS A 19 7.37 -1.32 11.89
C LYS A 19 6.39 -2.49 11.97
N LYS A 20 5.11 -2.25 11.67
CA LYS A 20 4.09 -3.31 11.71
C LYS A 20 4.35 -4.43 10.69
N LEU A 21 4.82 -4.09 9.49
CA LEU A 21 5.21 -5.09 8.50
C LEU A 21 6.39 -5.95 8.99
N GLN A 22 7.44 -5.32 9.51
CA GLN A 22 8.60 -6.04 10.05
C GLN A 22 8.26 -6.90 11.26
N GLU A 23 7.41 -6.42 12.18
CA GLU A 23 6.85 -7.20 13.30
C GLU A 23 6.10 -8.46 12.83
N ASN A 24 5.56 -8.45 11.60
CA ASN A 24 4.89 -9.58 10.97
C ASN A 24 5.79 -10.33 9.95
N CYS A 25 7.11 -10.21 10.11
CA CYS A 25 8.12 -10.92 9.31
C CYS A 25 8.18 -10.53 7.81
N PHE A 26 7.59 -9.40 7.41
CA PHE A 26 7.80 -8.85 6.07
C PHE A 26 9.14 -8.11 6.01
N LYS A 27 9.89 -8.34 4.94
CA LYS A 27 11.14 -7.63 4.69
C LYS A 27 10.88 -6.39 3.83
N ILE A 28 11.28 -5.23 4.33
CA ILE A 28 11.24 -3.99 3.53
C ILE A 28 12.51 -3.95 2.69
N ASN A 29 12.34 -4.21 1.41
CA ASN A 29 13.45 -4.29 0.44
C ASN A 29 13.69 -2.97 -0.28
N GLY A 30 12.83 -1.96 -0.10
CA GLY A 30 13.15 -0.61 -0.55
C GLY A 30 12.10 0.44 -0.21
N ILE A 31 12.53 1.70 -0.17
CA ILE A 31 11.66 2.86 0.02
C ILE A 31 11.90 3.89 -1.08
N CYS A 32 10.83 4.57 -1.49
CA CYS A 32 10.83 5.59 -2.51
C CYS A 32 10.23 6.90 -1.99
N GLY A 33 10.98 7.98 -2.10
CA GLY A 33 10.54 9.33 -1.71
C GLY A 33 11.52 10.40 -2.18
N PRO A 34 11.19 11.69 -1.98
CA PRO A 34 12.18 12.75 -2.20
C PRO A 34 13.43 12.50 -1.36
N ASN A 35 14.62 12.70 -1.94
CA ASN A 35 15.91 12.45 -1.27
C ASN A 35 16.15 13.50 -0.17
N THR A 36 15.52 13.27 0.99
CA THR A 36 15.62 14.11 2.19
C THR A 36 16.48 13.41 3.26
N LEU A 37 16.96 14.19 4.23
CA LEU A 37 17.64 13.65 5.41
C LEU A 37 16.71 12.70 6.20
N ASP A 38 15.42 13.02 6.28
CA ASP A 38 14.44 12.19 6.97
C ASP A 38 14.29 10.81 6.33
N LEU A 39 14.27 10.72 4.99
CA LEU A 39 14.17 9.45 4.28
C LEU A 39 15.37 8.54 4.57
N ARG A 40 16.57 9.11 4.60
CA ARG A 40 17.80 8.37 4.92
C ARG A 40 17.83 7.88 6.36
N ARG A 41 17.44 8.74 7.30
CA ARG A 41 17.31 8.36 8.72
C ARG A 41 16.32 7.20 8.90
N ILE A 42 15.15 7.27 8.26
CA ILE A 42 14.17 6.17 8.29
C ILE A 42 14.77 4.89 7.70
N ALA A 43 15.52 4.99 6.60
CA ALA A 43 16.18 3.82 6.02
C ALA A 43 17.20 3.19 7.00
N GLU A 44 17.99 4.01 7.69
CA GLU A 44 18.95 3.56 8.70
C GLU A 44 18.25 2.93 9.91
N ASP A 45 17.24 3.61 10.48
CA ASP A 45 16.49 3.17 11.67
C ASP A 45 15.80 1.81 11.47
N PHE A 46 15.39 1.50 10.23
CA PHE A 46 14.68 0.26 9.87
C PHE A 46 15.53 -0.73 9.05
N GLU A 47 16.84 -0.50 8.93
CA GLU A 47 17.80 -1.36 8.21
C GLU A 47 17.42 -1.63 6.73
N ILE A 48 16.95 -0.60 6.04
CA ILE A 48 16.51 -0.65 4.64
C ILE A 48 17.65 -0.23 3.72
N ASN A 49 18.17 -1.18 2.95
CA ASN A 49 19.36 -0.95 2.12
C ASN A 49 19.10 -0.25 0.78
N PHE A 50 17.85 -0.20 0.31
CA PHE A 50 17.51 0.38 -0.99
C PHE A 50 16.64 1.63 -0.83
N VAL A 51 17.19 2.79 -1.17
CA VAL A 51 16.51 4.08 -1.13
C VAL A 51 16.59 4.70 -2.51
N THR A 52 15.44 5.09 -3.06
CA THR A 52 15.35 5.73 -4.38
C THR A 52 14.41 6.93 -4.35
N SER A 53 14.52 7.80 -5.34
CA SER A 53 13.56 8.87 -5.62
C SER A 53 12.67 8.58 -6.83
N LYS A 54 12.77 7.38 -7.43
CA LYS A 54 12.00 6.97 -8.61
C LYS A 54 11.23 5.70 -8.30
N VAL A 55 9.93 5.73 -8.56
CA VAL A 55 9.05 4.57 -8.33
C VAL A 55 9.44 3.42 -9.26
N GLU A 56 9.86 3.74 -10.47
CA GLU A 56 10.32 2.79 -11.49
C GLU A 56 11.42 1.85 -10.98
N ASP A 57 12.31 2.34 -10.12
CA ASP A 57 13.40 1.55 -9.57
C ASP A 57 12.86 0.45 -8.63
N LEU A 58 11.79 0.72 -7.87
CA LEU A 58 11.09 -0.31 -7.08
C LEU A 58 10.32 -1.29 -7.98
N LEU A 59 9.79 -0.83 -9.13
CA LEU A 59 9.06 -1.67 -10.09
C LEU A 59 9.96 -2.69 -10.79
N VAL A 60 11.25 -2.40 -10.98
CA VAL A 60 12.19 -3.35 -11.61
C VAL A 60 12.99 -4.18 -10.58
N HIS A 61 12.84 -3.89 -9.28
CA HIS A 61 13.57 -4.61 -8.24
C HIS A 61 13.04 -6.05 -8.08
N ASN A 62 13.90 -7.05 -8.30
CA ASN A 62 13.52 -8.47 -8.32
C ASN A 62 13.05 -8.98 -6.95
N GLU A 63 13.66 -8.50 -5.87
CA GLU A 63 13.29 -8.90 -4.51
C GLU A 63 12.03 -8.18 -3.98
N ILE A 64 11.40 -7.30 -4.75
CA ILE A 64 10.17 -6.62 -4.34
C ILE A 64 9.00 -7.26 -5.09
N ASN A 65 8.04 -7.84 -4.37
CA ASN A 65 6.85 -8.45 -4.97
C ASN A 65 5.56 -7.70 -4.60
N LEU A 66 5.62 -6.89 -3.53
CA LEU A 66 4.52 -6.06 -3.05
C LEU A 66 4.96 -4.61 -2.98
N ILE A 67 4.16 -3.69 -3.53
CA ILE A 67 4.35 -2.25 -3.39
C ILE A 67 3.23 -1.65 -2.58
N VAL A 68 3.59 -0.92 -1.53
CA VAL A 68 2.68 -0.13 -0.70
C VAL A 68 2.79 1.32 -1.12
N PHE A 69 1.72 1.86 -1.67
CA PHE A 69 1.59 3.26 -2.04
C PHE A 69 0.94 4.04 -0.90
N MET A 70 1.74 4.82 -0.19
CA MET A 70 1.25 5.82 0.76
C MET A 70 0.64 7.01 -0.01
N PRO A 71 -0.16 7.88 0.64
CA PRO A 71 -0.79 9.02 -0.02
C PRO A 71 0.27 9.95 -0.62
N THR A 72 0.42 9.91 -1.94
CA THR A 72 1.34 10.76 -2.70
C THR A 72 0.61 11.43 -3.87
N ALA A 73 1.06 12.62 -4.26
CA ALA A 73 0.33 13.50 -5.18
C ALA A 73 0.32 13.02 -6.66
N SER A 74 -0.73 13.45 -7.37
CA SER A 74 -1.08 13.43 -8.81
C SER A 74 -0.89 12.15 -9.65
N ASN A 75 0.18 11.37 -9.48
CA ASN A 75 0.59 10.32 -10.45
C ASN A 75 0.52 8.89 -9.88
N MET A 76 -0.02 8.70 -8.68
CA MET A 76 -0.11 7.38 -8.02
C MET A 76 -0.86 6.35 -8.87
N ALA A 77 -1.96 6.75 -9.52
CA ALA A 77 -2.76 5.84 -10.35
C ALA A 77 -1.95 5.24 -11.51
N GLU A 78 -1.12 6.05 -12.17
CA GLU A 78 -0.24 5.58 -13.25
C GLU A 78 0.77 4.55 -12.73
N HIS A 79 1.42 4.84 -11.59
CA HIS A 79 2.38 3.92 -10.99
C HIS A 79 1.74 2.61 -10.54
N VAL A 80 0.52 2.65 -10.01
CA VAL A 80 -0.23 1.44 -9.63
C VAL A 80 -0.59 0.61 -10.86
N CYS A 81 -1.07 1.25 -11.92
CA CYS A 81 -1.33 0.58 -13.19
C CYS A 81 -0.05 -0.07 -13.75
N LYS A 82 1.10 0.62 -13.72
CA LYS A 82 2.39 0.05 -14.14
C LYS A 82 2.82 -1.12 -13.23
N ALA A 83 2.66 -1.01 -11.92
CA ALA A 83 2.97 -2.08 -10.98
C ALA A 83 2.19 -3.37 -11.28
N LEU A 84 0.90 -3.25 -11.55
CA LEU A 84 0.04 -4.37 -11.88
C LEU A 84 0.31 -4.92 -13.28
N THR A 85 0.33 -4.05 -14.29
CA THR A 85 0.27 -4.46 -15.70
C THR A 85 1.61 -4.67 -16.39
N VAL A 86 2.66 -4.00 -15.92
CA VAL A 86 4.00 -4.07 -16.52
C VAL A 86 4.93 -4.85 -15.62
N ALA A 87 4.98 -4.51 -14.32
CA ALA A 87 5.91 -5.12 -13.38
C ALA A 87 5.42 -6.43 -12.76
N GLY A 88 4.10 -6.71 -12.84
CA GLY A 88 3.51 -7.92 -12.29
C GLY A 88 3.62 -8.01 -10.76
N LYS A 89 3.52 -6.89 -10.06
CA LYS A 89 3.65 -6.83 -8.58
C LYS A 89 2.31 -6.62 -7.90
N HIS A 90 2.20 -7.16 -6.68
CA HIS A 90 1.08 -6.87 -5.79
C HIS A 90 1.09 -5.40 -5.37
N VAL A 91 -0.10 -4.84 -5.12
CA VAL A 91 -0.24 -3.44 -4.72
C VAL A 91 -1.18 -3.29 -3.53
N ILE A 92 -0.78 -2.43 -2.59
CA ILE A 92 -1.65 -1.87 -1.55
C ILE A 92 -1.61 -0.35 -1.70
N CYS A 93 -2.78 0.29 -1.76
CA CYS A 93 -2.89 1.75 -1.86
C CYS A 93 -3.58 2.32 -0.63
N CYS A 94 -3.06 3.41 -0.09
CA CYS A 94 -3.62 4.10 1.07
C CYS A 94 -5.01 4.71 0.78
N HIS A 95 -5.81 4.95 1.82
CA HIS A 95 -7.01 5.78 1.73
C HIS A 95 -6.62 7.17 1.17
N LYS A 96 -7.29 7.64 0.10
CA LYS A 96 -6.86 8.70 -0.85
C LYS A 96 -6.01 8.22 -2.06
N PHE A 97 -6.20 6.97 -2.49
CA PHE A 97 -5.51 6.35 -3.63
C PHE A 97 -5.75 6.98 -5.02
N ALA A 98 -6.75 7.84 -5.19
CA ALA A 98 -7.06 8.46 -6.48
C ALA A 98 -7.58 9.89 -6.32
N VAL A 99 -7.15 10.80 -7.20
CA VAL A 99 -7.57 12.21 -7.22
C VAL A 99 -8.94 12.41 -7.88
N SER A 100 -9.44 11.43 -8.63
CA SER A 100 -10.77 11.44 -9.25
C SER A 100 -11.29 10.02 -9.45
N SER A 101 -12.60 9.89 -9.68
CA SER A 101 -13.24 8.60 -10.00
C SER A 101 -12.69 7.97 -11.28
N LYS A 102 -12.28 8.78 -12.26
CA LYS A 102 -11.64 8.31 -13.49
C LYS A 102 -10.38 7.51 -13.19
N TYR A 103 -9.47 8.05 -12.38
CA TYR A 103 -8.23 7.35 -12.01
C TYR A 103 -8.49 6.11 -11.16
N ALA A 104 -9.48 6.16 -10.26
CA ALA A 104 -9.90 4.99 -9.51
C ALA A 104 -10.40 3.86 -10.42
N GLN A 105 -11.18 4.21 -11.45
CA GLN A 105 -11.68 3.28 -12.45
C GLN A 105 -10.54 2.66 -13.28
N GLU A 106 -9.55 3.46 -13.70
CA GLU A 106 -8.37 2.95 -14.42
C GLU A 106 -7.58 1.93 -13.58
N MET A 107 -7.38 2.20 -12.28
CA MET A 107 -6.72 1.28 -11.36
C MET A 107 -7.54 -0.01 -11.16
N TYR A 108 -8.86 0.12 -11.08
CA TYR A 108 -9.76 -1.03 -10.98
C TYR A 108 -9.67 -1.92 -12.22
N GLU A 109 -9.76 -1.34 -13.42
CA GLU A 109 -9.63 -2.07 -14.69
C GLU A 109 -8.25 -2.73 -14.84
N ALA A 110 -7.17 -2.07 -14.41
CA ALA A 110 -5.84 -2.65 -14.38
C ALA A 110 -5.78 -3.88 -13.47
N SER A 111 -6.43 -3.83 -12.31
CA SER A 111 -6.47 -4.98 -11.38
C SER A 111 -7.21 -6.18 -11.95
N LEU A 112 -8.27 -5.95 -12.74
CA LEU A 112 -9.04 -7.03 -13.37
C LEU A 112 -8.25 -7.79 -14.43
N LYS A 113 -7.25 -7.16 -15.06
CA LYS A 113 -6.39 -7.81 -16.07
C LYS A 113 -5.47 -8.87 -15.46
N TYR A 114 -5.17 -8.78 -14.16
CA TYR A 114 -4.22 -9.65 -13.47
C TYR A 114 -4.83 -10.15 -12.14
N PRO A 115 -5.86 -11.00 -12.17
CA PRO A 115 -6.59 -11.43 -10.98
C PRO A 115 -5.75 -12.28 -10.01
N THR A 116 -4.60 -12.79 -10.45
CA THR A 116 -3.63 -13.49 -9.60
C THR A 116 -2.82 -12.55 -8.73
N LEU A 117 -2.81 -11.24 -9.03
CA LEU A 117 -2.15 -10.22 -8.23
C LEU A 117 -3.13 -9.64 -7.20
N LEU A 118 -2.73 -9.65 -5.93
CA LEU A 118 -3.37 -8.85 -4.90
C LEU A 118 -3.33 -7.35 -5.27
N SER A 119 -4.51 -6.73 -5.36
CA SER A 119 -4.70 -5.29 -5.48
C SER A 119 -5.68 -4.83 -4.42
N VAL A 120 -5.21 -4.05 -3.45
CA VAL A 120 -6.00 -3.66 -2.28
C VAL A 120 -5.96 -2.16 -2.08
N ILE A 121 -7.13 -1.56 -1.87
CA ILE A 121 -7.25 -0.24 -1.26
C ILE A 121 -7.39 -0.48 0.24
N GLU A 122 -6.42 0.00 1.02
CA GLU A 122 -6.47 -0.18 2.45
C GLU A 122 -7.58 0.67 3.08
N ASN A 123 -8.28 0.07 4.03
CA ASN A 123 -9.22 0.78 4.89
C ASN A 123 -9.10 0.15 6.28
N PRO A 124 -8.06 0.50 7.06
CA PRO A 124 -7.71 -0.21 8.28
C PRO A 124 -8.81 -0.12 9.35
N ILE A 125 -9.61 0.95 9.35
CA ILE A 125 -10.67 1.21 10.33
C ILE A 125 -11.72 0.08 10.34
N ARG A 126 -11.96 -0.59 9.19
CA ARG A 126 -12.91 -1.72 9.10
C ARG A 126 -12.50 -2.93 9.94
N PHE A 127 -11.23 -3.02 10.33
CA PHE A 127 -10.67 -4.08 11.16
C PHE A 127 -10.56 -3.69 12.64
N SER A 128 -10.94 -2.46 13.00
CA SER A 128 -11.01 -2.07 14.41
C SER A 128 -12.08 -2.86 15.15
N LYS A 129 -11.84 -3.14 16.44
CA LYS A 129 -12.76 -3.91 17.30
C LYS A 129 -14.18 -3.33 17.27
N ASN A 130 -14.32 -2.01 17.22
CA ASN A 130 -15.61 -1.32 17.20
C ASN A 130 -16.36 -1.64 15.90
N PHE A 131 -15.74 -1.48 14.73
CA PHE A 131 -16.38 -1.77 13.45
C PHE A 131 -16.74 -3.26 13.29
N ILE A 132 -15.85 -4.17 13.73
CA ILE A 132 -16.13 -5.60 13.73
C ILE A 132 -17.32 -5.92 14.65
N THR A 133 -17.35 -5.35 15.85
CA THR A 133 -18.45 -5.56 16.81
C THR A 133 -19.77 -5.02 16.27
N THR A 134 -19.77 -3.80 15.73
CA THR A 134 -20.96 -3.20 15.10
C THR A 134 -21.46 -4.07 13.95
N LYS A 135 -20.57 -4.52 13.05
CA LYS A 135 -20.94 -5.45 11.96
C LYS A 135 -21.61 -6.71 12.52
N ASN A 136 -21.07 -7.30 13.58
CA ASN A 136 -21.63 -8.51 14.17
C ASN A 136 -23.02 -8.27 14.81
N LEU A 137 -23.23 -7.12 15.45
CA LEU A 137 -24.53 -6.76 16.02
C LEU A 137 -25.59 -6.53 14.93
N LEU A 138 -25.20 -5.88 13.83
CA LEU A 138 -26.04 -5.70 12.64
C LEU A 138 -26.43 -7.03 12.01
N LEU A 139 -25.46 -7.94 11.81
CA LEU A 139 -25.72 -9.28 11.26
C LEU A 139 -26.64 -10.12 12.17
N LYS A 140 -26.58 -9.90 13.48
CA LYS A 140 -27.50 -10.51 14.46
C LYS A 140 -28.86 -9.83 14.54
N ASN A 141 -29.12 -8.80 13.72
CA ASN A 141 -30.33 -7.97 13.75
C ASN A 141 -30.63 -7.39 15.14
N THR A 142 -29.60 -7.13 15.96
CA THR A 142 -29.75 -6.76 17.39
C THR A 142 -30.47 -5.42 17.55
N ILE A 143 -30.28 -4.50 16.60
CA ILE A 143 -30.89 -3.16 16.61
C ILE A 143 -32.02 -3.02 15.57
N GLY A 144 -32.47 -4.13 14.98
CA GLY A 144 -33.39 -4.12 13.84
C GLY A 144 -32.73 -3.71 12.52
N GLN A 145 -33.55 -3.38 11.53
CA GLN A 145 -33.07 -2.94 10.21
C GLN A 145 -32.45 -1.54 10.27
N VAL A 146 -31.27 -1.41 9.68
CA VAL A 146 -30.62 -0.11 9.44
C VAL A 146 -31.48 0.68 8.46
N LYS A 147 -31.82 1.92 8.82
CA LYS A 147 -32.58 2.86 7.99
C LYS A 147 -31.65 3.86 7.31
#